data_AF-A0A7K1CV99-F1
#
_entry.id   AF-A0A7K1CV99-F1
#
_cell.length_a   1.000
_cell.length_b   1.000
_cell.length_c   1.000
_cell.angle_alpha   90.00
_cell.angle_beta   90.00
_cell.angle_gamma   90.00
#
_symmetry.space_group_name_H-M   'P 1'
#
loop_
_entity.id
_entity.type
_entity.pdbx_description
1 polymer ?
#
loop_
_entity_poly.entity_id
_entity_poly.type
_entity_poly.pdbx_seq_one_letter_code
_entity_poly.pdbx_strand_id
1 'polypeptide(L)'
;FKADWCGFCKKAAPKWEEVSKELDGKKVSRYNVKFVLLDESADKDEFTKYGIKAFPTFMLITKDSKKPYEGELDVAAVKSFLEANL
;
A
#
# COMPACT_ATOMS: atom_id res chain seq x y z
N PHE A 1 -4.20 3.83 0.28
CA PHE A 1 -5.38 4.73 0.28
C PHE A 1 -4.98 6.09 0.82
N LYS A 2 -5.26 7.20 0.10
CA LYS A 2 -4.94 8.58 0.53
C LYS A 2 -6.16 9.50 0.52
N ALA A 3 -6.08 10.57 1.29
CA ALA A 3 -7.04 11.67 1.29
C ALA A 3 -6.31 13.03 1.24
N ASP A 4 -6.84 14.02 0.53
CA ASP A 4 -6.18 15.30 0.25
C ASP A 4 -6.16 16.25 1.46
N TRP A 5 -7.11 16.07 2.39
CA TRP A 5 -7.18 16.78 3.67
C TRP A 5 -6.36 16.10 4.79
N CYS A 6 -5.84 14.89 4.55
CA CYS A 6 -5.16 14.09 5.58
C CYS A 6 -3.68 14.50 5.71
N GLY A 7 -3.35 15.21 6.79
CA GLY A 7 -1.97 15.65 7.08
C GLY A 7 -0.96 14.50 7.23
N PHE A 8 -1.39 13.36 7.78
CA PHE A 8 -0.57 12.14 7.87
C PHE A 8 -0.29 11.55 6.48
N CYS A 9 -1.26 11.61 5.57
CA CYS A 9 -1.13 11.14 4.21
C CYS A 9 -0.11 11.98 3.43
N LYS A 10 -0.07 13.30 3.64
CA LYS A 10 0.93 14.18 3.03
C LYS A 10 2.36 13.85 3.48
N LYS A 11 2.56 13.43 4.74
CA LYS A 11 3.86 12.98 5.23
C LYS A 11 4.26 11.59 4.70
N ALA A 12 3.28 10.72 4.51
CA ALA A 12 3.47 9.37 4.00
C ALA A 12 3.70 9.31 2.48
N ALA A 13 3.15 10.28 1.73
CA ALA A 13 3.22 10.35 0.27
C ALA A 13 4.64 10.25 -0.32
N PRO A 14 5.63 11.07 0.08
CA PRO A 14 6.97 11.01 -0.52
C PRO A 14 7.67 9.68 -0.25
N LYS A 15 7.49 9.12 0.94
CA LYS A 15 8.03 7.82 1.32
C LYS A 15 7.39 6.68 0.50
N TRP A 16 6.07 6.72 0.35
CA TRP A 16 5.35 5.73 -0.45
C TRP A 16 5.71 5.81 -1.93
N GLU A 17 5.93 7.01 -2.46
CA GLU A 17 6.39 7.20 -3.83
C GLU A 17 7.78 6.61 -4.06
N GLU A 18 8.71 6.80 -3.12
CA GLU A 18 10.04 6.19 -3.16
C GLU A 18 9.96 4.65 -3.16
N VAL A 19 9.19 4.09 -2.22
CA VAL A 19 8.94 2.64 -2.15
C VAL A 19 8.33 2.11 -3.44
N SER A 20 7.30 2.78 -3.96
CA SER A 20 6.63 2.39 -5.19
C SER A 20 7.60 2.45 -6.36
N LYS A 21 8.42 3.50 -6.49
CA LYS A 21 9.39 3.61 -7.58
C LYS A 21 10.46 2.52 -7.53
N GLU A 22 10.84 2.11 -6.32
CA GLU A 22 11.83 1.07 -6.10
C GLU A 22 11.28 -0.35 -6.28
N LEU A 23 10.01 -0.61 -6.00
CA LEU A 23 9.47 -1.97 -5.93
C LEU A 23 8.36 -2.25 -6.98
N ASP A 24 7.74 -1.23 -7.57
CA ASP A 24 6.70 -1.39 -8.57
C ASP A 24 7.25 -2.04 -9.84
N GLY A 25 6.54 -3.06 -10.33
CA GLY A 25 6.95 -3.85 -11.49
C GLY A 25 8.13 -4.79 -11.23
N LYS A 26 8.79 -4.71 -10.06
CA LYS A 26 9.85 -5.65 -9.71
C LYS A 26 9.26 -6.98 -9.25
N LYS A 27 10.03 -8.05 -9.49
CA LYS A 27 9.75 -9.36 -8.91
C LYS A 27 10.27 -9.39 -7.49
N VAL A 28 9.37 -9.60 -6.54
CA VAL A 28 9.71 -9.89 -5.15
C VAL A 28 9.35 -11.34 -4.90
N SER A 29 10.32 -12.14 -4.44
CA SER A 29 10.17 -13.60 -4.37
C SER A 29 9.84 -14.14 -5.78
N ARG A 30 8.69 -14.81 -5.94
CA ARG A 30 8.20 -15.36 -7.22
C ARG A 30 7.08 -14.55 -7.88
N TYR A 31 6.69 -13.41 -7.30
CA TYR A 31 5.53 -12.63 -7.73
C TYR A 31 5.94 -11.24 -8.25
N ASN A 32 5.19 -10.75 -9.22
CA ASN A 32 5.27 -9.35 -9.65
C ASN A 32 4.46 -8.50 -8.68
N VAL A 33 5.12 -7.50 -8.07
CA VAL A 33 4.47 -6.57 -7.16
C VAL A 33 4.01 -5.35 -7.96
N LYS A 34 2.77 -4.94 -7.73
CA LYS A 34 2.21 -3.71 -8.29
C LYS A 34 1.70 -2.85 -7.15
N PHE A 35 2.11 -1.59 -7.16
CA PHE A 35 1.66 -0.58 -6.22
C PHE A 35 0.48 0.17 -6.83
N VAL A 36 -0.60 0.27 -6.07
CA VAL A 36 -1.80 1.00 -6.50
C VAL A 36 -2.14 2.01 -5.41
N LEU A 37 -2.31 3.25 -5.83
CA LEU A 37 -2.80 4.31 -4.97
C LEU A 37 -4.28 4.53 -5.30
N LEU A 38 -5.10 4.44 -4.25
CA LEU A 38 -6.52 4.79 -4.30
C LEU A 38 -6.75 6.02 -3.46
N ASP A 39 -7.40 7.01 -4.05
CA ASP A 39 -7.75 8.28 -3.45
C ASP A 39 -9.17 8.25 -2.85
N GLU A 40 -9.51 9.26 -2.06
CA GLU A 40 -10.86 9.51 -1.53
C GLU A 40 -11.96 9.60 -2.60
N SER A 41 -11.59 9.91 -3.85
CA SER A 41 -12.48 9.92 -5.00
C SER A 41 -12.87 8.53 -5.50
N ALA A 42 -12.25 7.47 -4.97
CA ALA A 42 -12.62 6.09 -5.28
C ALA A 42 -14.03 5.78 -4.77
N ASP A 43 -14.71 4.83 -5.44
CA ASP A 43 -16.07 4.43 -5.06
C ASP A 43 -16.13 3.91 -3.62
N LYS A 44 -17.21 4.25 -2.90
CA LYS A 44 -17.45 3.77 -1.53
C LYS A 44 -17.51 2.24 -1.45
N ASP A 45 -17.92 1.60 -2.54
CA ASP A 45 -17.91 0.14 -2.67
C ASP A 45 -16.49 -0.43 -2.68
N GLU A 46 -15.49 0.25 -3.26
CA GLU A 46 -14.10 -0.18 -3.18
C GLU A 46 -13.57 -0.08 -1.75
N PHE A 47 -13.86 1.03 -1.07
CA PHE A 47 -13.47 1.19 0.34
C PHE A 47 -14.04 0.07 1.22
N THR A 48 -15.31 -0.28 1.01
CA THR A 48 -15.98 -1.37 1.72
C THR A 48 -15.40 -2.73 1.34
N LYS A 49 -15.15 -2.97 0.05
CA LYS A 49 -14.57 -4.21 -0.48
C LYS A 49 -13.18 -4.51 0.09
N TYR A 50 -12.39 -3.47 0.34
CA TYR A 50 -11.06 -3.59 0.94
C TYR A 50 -11.05 -3.34 2.46
N GLY A 51 -12.20 -3.02 3.06
CA GLY A 51 -12.35 -2.85 4.51
C GLY A 51 -11.59 -1.66 5.08
N ILE A 52 -11.42 -0.58 4.32
CA ILE A 52 -10.68 0.60 4.76
C ILE A 52 -11.55 1.44 5.68
N LYS A 53 -11.02 1.67 6.88
CA LYS A 53 -11.70 2.45 7.94
C LYS A 53 -11.05 3.81 8.20
N ALA A 54 -9.80 4.00 7.77
CA ALA A 54 -9.02 5.19 8.04
C ALA A 54 -7.97 5.47 6.94
N PHE A 55 -7.43 6.68 6.93
CA PHE A 55 -6.34 7.08 6.04
C PHE A 55 -5.13 7.54 6.88
N PRO A 56 -3.88 7.28 6.42
CA PRO A 56 -3.53 6.40 5.30
C PRO A 56 -3.64 4.91 5.70
N THR A 57 -4.18 4.07 4.81
CA THR A 57 -4.15 2.59 4.97
C THR A 57 -3.29 1.99 3.86
N PHE A 58 -2.38 1.09 4.26
CA PHE A 58 -1.56 0.26 3.37
C PHE A 58 -1.96 -1.20 3.52
N MET A 59 -2.11 -1.90 2.41
CA MET A 59 -2.58 -3.28 2.41
C MET A 59 -1.95 -4.06 1.27
N LEU A 60 -1.44 -5.25 1.60
CA LEU A 60 -1.04 -6.23 0.61
C LEU A 60 -2.26 -7.06 0.22
N ILE A 61 -2.57 -7.06 -1.07
CA ILE A 61 -3.67 -7.83 -1.63
C ILE A 61 -3.06 -8.92 -2.50
N THR A 62 -3.25 -10.18 -2.09
CA THR A 62 -2.95 -11.36 -2.90
C THR A 62 -4.25 -12.01 -3.36
N LYS A 63 -4.16 -13.02 -4.22
CA LYS A 63 -5.33 -13.77 -4.70
C LYS A 63 -6.12 -14.40 -3.54
N ASP A 64 -5.39 -14.83 -2.50
CA ASP A 64 -5.93 -15.64 -1.41
C ASP A 64 -6.11 -14.85 -0.11
N SER A 65 -5.47 -13.67 0.03
CA SER A 65 -5.48 -12.93 1.29
C SER A 65 -5.36 -11.41 1.13
N LYS A 66 -5.84 -10.69 2.14
CA LYS A 66 -5.64 -9.25 2.31
C LYS A 66 -4.96 -9.05 3.66
N LYS A 67 -3.75 -8.49 3.66
CA LYS A 67 -2.97 -8.27 4.89
C LYS A 67 -2.70 -6.77 5.07
N PRO A 68 -3.12 -6.16 6.18
CA PRO A 68 -2.76 -4.78 6.47
C PRO A 68 -1.26 -4.67 6.68
N TYR A 69 -0.70 -3.51 6.31
CA TYR A 69 0.69 -3.16 6.57
C TYR A 69 0.74 -2.01 7.57
N GLU A 70 1.34 -2.28 8.73
CA GLU A 70 1.47 -1.35 9.85
C GLU A 70 2.94 -0.99 10.17
N GLY A 71 3.86 -1.39 9.28
CA GLY A 71 5.29 -1.13 9.43
C GLY A 71 5.72 0.26 8.96
N GLU A 72 7.04 0.50 9.02
CA GLU A 72 7.62 1.75 8.56
C GLU A 72 7.54 1.90 7.04
N LEU A 73 7.20 3.10 6.56
CA LEU A 73 7.14 3.39 5.13
C LEU A 73 8.55 3.67 4.58
N ASP A 74 9.39 2.65 4.53
CA ASP A 74 10.67 2.67 3.86
C ASP A 74 10.85 1.42 2.97
N VAL A 75 11.77 1.51 2.01
CA VAL A 75 11.97 0.47 1.01
C VAL A 75 12.33 -0.86 1.66
N ALA A 76 13.17 -0.84 2.69
CA ALA A 76 13.65 -2.07 3.33
C ALA A 76 12.53 -2.76 4.12
N ALA A 77 11.76 -2.00 4.90
CA ALA A 77 10.65 -2.54 5.69
C ALA A 77 9.52 -3.07 4.80
N VAL A 78 9.16 -2.34 3.73
CA VAL A 78 8.12 -2.79 2.80
C VAL A 78 8.59 -4.02 2.02
N LYS A 79 9.84 -4.03 1.53
CA LYS A 79 10.40 -5.19 0.84
C LYS A 79 10.42 -6.43 1.73
N SER A 80 10.90 -6.30 2.97
CA SER A 80 10.94 -7.40 3.94
C SER A 80 9.53 -7.96 4.21
N PHE A 81 8.54 -7.07 4.36
CA PHE A 81 7.15 -7.49 4.52
C PHE A 81 6.61 -8.24 3.29
N LEU A 82 6.91 -7.75 2.08
CA LEU A 82 6.52 -8.44 0.85
C LEU A 82 7.18 -9.82 0.76
N GLU A 83 8.48 -9.93 1.03
CA GLU A 83 9.20 -11.21 1.03
C GLU A 83 8.67 -12.22 2.07
N ALA A 84 8.20 -11.74 3.22
CA ALA A 84 7.60 -12.60 4.25
C ALA A 84 6.17 -13.05 3.94
N ASN A 85 5.47 -12.37 3.02
CA ASN A 85 4.04 -12.58 2.77
C ASN A 85 3.69 -13.00 1.33
N LEU A 86 4.68 -13.04 0.42
CA LEU A 86 4.58 -13.49 -0.98
C LEU A 86 5.36 -14.77 -1.24
#